data_AF-A0A0L1KX85-F1
#
_entry.id   AF-A0A0L1KX85-F1
#
_cell.length_a   1.000
_cell.length_b   1.000
_cell.length_c   1.000
_cell.angle_alpha   90.00
_cell.angle_beta   90.00
_cell.angle_gamma   90.00
#
_symmetry.space_group_name_H-M   'P 1'
#
loop_
_entity.id
_entity.type
_entity.pdbx_description
1 polymer ?
#
loop_
_entity_poly.entity_id
_entity_poly.type
_entity_poly.pdbx_seq_one_letter_code
_entity_poly.pdbx_strand_id
1 'polypeptide(L)'
;MDRFYSPKSKVEQANSLSNAPLPDYCDWNSVRCVDGKMVELQHHRDRHDKLMDIHVLPPTVGDIHLTSCSLDYALHTRALPRTLKDSNVSRNQLHGSVGLRTLPEHLVSLNLSMNRLVGPVDLTELPRNLKTLDLWDNRIRQSVVFFGQLPPNSEYLWLKIWGGSNRIGELLGTSTENVERLGRIFLDMPPKHIHIE
;
A
#
# COMPACT_ATOMS: atom_id res chain seq x y z
N MET A 1 -17.79 11.68 -40.34
CA MET A 1 -17.65 13.10 -39.98
C MET A 1 -18.65 13.36 -38.87
N ASP A 2 -18.29 12.95 -37.66
CA ASP A 2 -17.78 13.79 -36.56
C ASP A 2 -18.93 14.20 -35.64
N ARG A 3 -19.06 13.52 -34.49
CA ARG A 3 -18.44 13.82 -33.18
C ARG A 3 -19.35 14.73 -32.34
N PHE A 4 -20.12 14.10 -31.44
CA PHE A 4 -20.42 14.66 -30.12
C PHE A 4 -20.45 13.52 -29.09
N TYR A 5 -19.26 12.97 -28.80
CA TYR A 5 -19.04 12.31 -27.51
C TYR A 5 -18.89 13.43 -26.48
N SER A 6 -19.96 13.71 -25.76
CA SER A 6 -19.87 14.51 -24.53
C SER A 6 -19.22 13.62 -23.46
N PRO A 7 -18.12 14.04 -22.82
CA PRO A 7 -17.52 13.24 -21.76
C PRO A 7 -18.46 13.28 -20.54
N LYS A 8 -19.05 12.13 -20.21
CA LYS A 8 -19.80 11.96 -18.97
C LYS A 8 -18.91 12.36 -17.79
N SER A 9 -19.47 13.12 -16.85
CA SER A 9 -18.71 13.61 -15.70
C SER A 9 -18.19 12.42 -14.86
N LYS A 10 -17.08 12.63 -14.15
CA LYS A 10 -16.48 11.61 -13.26
C LYS A 10 -17.46 11.07 -12.21
N VAL A 11 -18.51 11.82 -11.89
CA VAL A 11 -19.57 11.44 -10.94
C VAL A 11 -20.53 10.41 -11.55
N GLU A 12 -20.85 10.52 -12.84
CA GLU A 12 -21.71 9.55 -13.54
C GLU A 12 -20.99 8.23 -13.84
N GLN A 13 -19.66 8.26 -14.04
CA GLN A 13 -18.84 7.05 -14.19
C GLN A 13 -18.74 6.25 -12.89
N ALA A 14 -18.64 6.92 -11.74
CA ALA A 14 -18.64 6.27 -10.43
C ALA A 14 -19.98 5.58 -10.12
N ASN A 15 -21.11 6.22 -10.46
CA ASN A 15 -22.44 5.64 -10.28
C ASN A 15 -22.77 4.53 -11.30
N SER A 16 -22.14 4.53 -12.47
CA SER A 16 -22.30 3.45 -13.46
C SER A 16 -21.49 2.20 -13.08
N LEU A 17 -20.41 2.35 -12.33
CA LEU A 17 -19.61 1.23 -11.80
C LEU A 17 -20.24 0.62 -10.53
N SER A 18 -21.09 1.36 -9.81
CA SER A 18 -21.76 0.85 -8.61
C SER A 18 -22.91 -0.13 -8.90
N ASN A 19 -23.42 -0.16 -10.13
CA ASN A 19 -24.60 -0.96 -10.53
C ASN A 19 -24.27 -2.11 -11.49
N ALA A 20 -22.99 -2.33 -11.83
CA ALA A 20 -22.60 -3.54 -12.55
C ALA A 20 -22.66 -4.73 -11.58
N PRO A 21 -23.20 -5.90 -11.98
CA PRO A 21 -23.05 -7.12 -11.20
C PRO A 21 -21.55 -7.32 -10.92
N LEU A 22 -21.18 -7.46 -9.64
CA LEU A 22 -19.81 -7.76 -9.28
C LEU A 22 -19.38 -9.02 -10.07
N PRO A 23 -18.23 -8.98 -10.78
CA PRO A 23 -17.70 -10.17 -11.44
C PRO A 23 -17.65 -11.36 -10.47
N ASP A 24 -17.98 -12.56 -10.93
CA ASP A 24 -17.75 -13.76 -10.12
C ASP A 24 -16.25 -14.05 -10.06
N TYR A 25 -15.62 -13.55 -9.00
CA TYR A 25 -14.18 -13.68 -8.77
C TYR A 25 -13.80 -15.11 -8.34
N CYS A 26 -14.75 -15.93 -7.91
CA CYS A 26 -14.47 -17.25 -7.34
C CYS A 26 -14.12 -18.30 -8.40
N ASP A 27 -14.33 -17.99 -9.68
CA ASP A 27 -13.88 -18.81 -10.81
C ASP A 27 -12.38 -18.65 -11.11
N TRP A 28 -11.69 -17.70 -10.45
CA TRP A 28 -10.29 -17.40 -10.75
C TRP A 28 -9.36 -18.29 -9.92
N ASN A 29 -8.42 -18.97 -10.58
CA ASN A 29 -7.41 -19.81 -9.92
C ASN A 29 -6.52 -19.02 -8.93
N SER A 30 -6.43 -17.71 -9.12
CA SER A 30 -5.69 -16.76 -8.30
C SER A 30 -6.45 -16.31 -7.04
N VAL A 31 -7.70 -16.74 -6.85
CA VAL A 31 -8.60 -16.24 -5.81
C VAL A 31 -9.03 -17.36 -4.87
N ARG A 32 -9.02 -17.09 -3.57
CA ARG A 32 -9.68 -17.95 -2.58
C ARG A 32 -10.98 -17.32 -2.11
N CYS A 33 -12.04 -18.11 -2.17
CA CYS A 33 -13.35 -17.75 -1.65
C CYS A 33 -13.76 -18.61 -0.45
N VAL A 34 -14.50 -18.02 0.48
CA VAL A 34 -15.19 -18.71 1.59
C VAL A 34 -16.64 -18.29 1.53
N ASP A 35 -17.57 -19.26 1.49
CA ASP A 35 -19.01 -19.03 1.34
C ASP A 35 -19.38 -18.11 0.16
N GLY A 36 -18.70 -18.30 -0.99
CA GLY A 36 -18.90 -17.50 -2.20
C GLY A 36 -18.36 -16.05 -2.11
N LYS A 37 -17.61 -15.71 -1.06
CA LYS A 37 -17.00 -14.38 -0.88
C LYS A 37 -15.50 -14.48 -1.04
N MET A 38 -14.95 -13.60 -1.87
CA MET A 38 -13.51 -13.43 -2.03
C MET A 38 -12.89 -12.93 -0.72
N VAL A 39 -11.93 -13.70 -0.20
CA VAL A 39 -11.22 -13.39 1.04
C VAL A 39 -9.73 -13.18 0.83
N GLU A 40 -9.17 -13.78 -0.23
CA GLU A 40 -7.75 -13.69 -0.53
C GLU A 40 -7.49 -13.69 -2.03
N LEU A 41 -6.48 -12.92 -2.43
CA LEU A 41 -5.98 -12.80 -3.78
C LEU A 41 -4.49 -13.17 -3.82
N GLN A 42 -4.10 -14.12 -4.68
CA GLN A 42 -2.71 -14.52 -4.89
C GLN A 42 -2.32 -14.38 -6.36
N HIS A 43 -1.06 -14.09 -6.63
CA HIS A 43 -0.53 -14.06 -7.98
C HIS A 43 -0.53 -15.47 -8.62
N HIS A 44 -1.11 -15.62 -9.81
CA HIS A 44 -0.93 -16.79 -10.65
C HIS A 44 0.16 -16.53 -11.70
N ARG A 45 1.03 -17.51 -11.96
CA ARG A 45 2.14 -17.37 -12.94
C ARG A 45 1.69 -17.38 -14.39
N ASP A 46 0.41 -17.56 -14.65
CA ASP A 46 -0.12 -17.64 -16.00
C ASP A 46 -0.41 -16.24 -16.52
N ARG A 47 0.18 -15.92 -17.66
CA ARG A 47 0.20 -14.59 -18.30
C ARG A 47 -1.17 -14.10 -18.80
N HIS A 48 -2.26 -14.74 -18.37
CA HIS A 48 -3.61 -14.47 -18.83
C HIS A 48 -4.49 -13.77 -17.77
N ASP A 49 -3.99 -13.55 -16.56
CA ASP A 49 -4.76 -12.87 -15.54
C ASP A 49 -5.01 -11.41 -15.96
N LYS A 50 -6.30 -11.05 -16.05
CA LYS A 50 -6.74 -9.66 -16.18
C LYS A 50 -6.07 -8.84 -15.07
N LEU A 51 -5.45 -7.73 -15.45
CA LEU A 51 -4.94 -6.71 -14.52
C LEU A 51 -6.03 -6.38 -13.49
N MET A 52 -5.81 -6.78 -12.24
CA MET A 52 -6.74 -6.50 -11.15
C MET A 52 -6.38 -5.16 -10.51
N ASP A 53 -7.29 -4.19 -10.63
CA ASP A 53 -7.25 -2.98 -9.82
C ASP A 53 -7.66 -3.35 -8.38
N ILE A 54 -6.74 -3.20 -7.43
CA ILE A 54 -7.01 -3.56 -6.03
C ILE A 54 -8.03 -2.62 -5.36
N HIS A 55 -8.35 -1.47 -5.97
CA HIS A 55 -9.35 -0.52 -5.45
C HIS A 55 -10.79 -1.00 -5.66
N VAL A 56 -11.02 -1.95 -6.57
CA VAL A 56 -12.37 -2.50 -6.83
C VAL A 56 -12.61 -3.82 -6.11
N LEU A 57 -11.65 -4.28 -5.30
CA LEU A 57 -11.77 -5.52 -4.56
C LEU A 57 -12.91 -5.43 -3.53
N PRO A 58 -13.64 -6.54 -3.29
CA PRO A 58 -14.65 -6.59 -2.26
C PRO A 58 -14.09 -6.19 -0.89
N PRO A 59 -14.88 -5.51 -0.04
CA PRO A 59 -14.43 -5.10 1.28
C PRO A 59 -14.16 -6.26 2.24
N THR A 60 -14.45 -7.50 1.84
CA THR A 60 -14.21 -8.75 2.58
C THR A 60 -12.80 -9.30 2.42
N VAL A 61 -12.02 -8.77 1.47
CA VAL A 61 -10.66 -9.24 1.22
C VAL A 61 -9.78 -8.92 2.42
N GLY A 62 -9.20 -9.97 3.01
CA GLY A 62 -8.27 -9.89 4.13
C GLY A 62 -6.82 -9.89 3.69
N ASP A 63 -6.53 -10.54 2.55
CA ASP A 63 -5.16 -10.81 2.12
C ASP A 63 -5.00 -10.53 0.61
N ILE A 64 -3.96 -9.77 0.24
CA ILE A 64 -3.64 -9.45 -1.15
C ILE A 64 -2.16 -9.75 -1.42
N HIS A 65 -1.86 -10.69 -2.32
CA HIS A 65 -0.51 -11.06 -2.72
C HIS A 65 -0.36 -10.98 -4.25
N LEU A 66 -0.07 -9.79 -4.77
CA LEU A 66 0.12 -9.52 -6.20
C LEU A 66 1.55 -9.04 -6.50
N THR A 67 2.55 -9.83 -6.14
CA THR A 67 3.96 -9.51 -6.40
C THR A 67 4.34 -9.74 -7.87
N SER A 68 5.06 -8.81 -8.49
CA SER A 68 5.55 -8.95 -9.89
C SER A 68 4.44 -9.16 -10.94
N CYS A 69 3.27 -8.56 -10.73
CA CYS A 69 2.09 -8.70 -11.59
C CYS A 69 2.00 -7.64 -12.71
N SER A 70 3.00 -6.78 -12.84
CA SER A 70 3.02 -5.64 -13.78
C SER A 70 1.87 -4.64 -13.61
N LEU A 71 1.29 -4.52 -12.41
CA LEU A 71 0.22 -3.54 -12.11
C LEU A 71 0.74 -2.12 -12.39
N ASP A 72 0.02 -1.36 -13.23
CA ASP A 72 0.40 0.01 -13.60
C ASP A 72 -0.80 0.95 -13.50
N TYR A 73 -1.01 1.49 -12.30
CA TYR A 73 -2.03 2.50 -12.01
C TYR A 73 -1.67 3.30 -10.76
N ALA A 74 -2.37 4.40 -10.54
CA ALA A 74 -2.18 5.23 -9.36
C ALA A 74 -2.77 4.55 -8.11
N LEU A 75 -1.93 4.27 -7.11
CA LEU A 75 -2.35 3.68 -5.85
C LEU A 75 -3.09 4.70 -4.98
N HIS A 76 -4.29 4.34 -4.55
CA HIS A 76 -5.06 5.07 -3.55
C HIS A 76 -5.22 4.21 -2.30
N THR A 77 -4.36 4.41 -1.31
CA THR A 77 -4.38 3.63 -0.04
C THR A 77 -5.73 3.72 0.69
N ARG A 78 -6.46 4.84 0.54
CA ARG A 78 -7.81 5.01 1.08
C ARG A 78 -8.85 4.06 0.48
N ALA A 79 -8.58 3.47 -0.69
CA ALA A 79 -9.48 2.55 -1.38
C ALA A 79 -9.14 1.08 -1.09
N LEU A 80 -8.18 0.80 -0.21
CA LEU A 80 -7.88 -0.56 0.22
C LEU A 80 -9.06 -1.15 1.02
N PRO A 81 -9.33 -2.47 0.91
CA PRO A 81 -10.36 -3.14 1.68
C PRO A 81 -10.22 -2.90 3.18
N ARG A 82 -11.33 -2.64 3.87
CA ARG A 82 -11.28 -2.29 5.30
C ARG A 82 -10.97 -3.46 6.22
N THR A 83 -11.17 -4.70 5.76
CA THR A 83 -10.76 -5.91 6.48
C THR A 83 -9.34 -6.36 6.18
N LEU A 84 -8.61 -5.64 5.32
CA LEU A 84 -7.26 -6.01 4.89
C LEU A 84 -6.30 -6.09 6.08
N LYS A 85 -5.63 -7.22 6.21
CA LYS A 85 -4.62 -7.53 7.24
C LYS A 85 -3.23 -7.59 6.62
N ASP A 86 -3.10 -8.26 5.48
CA ASP A 86 -1.82 -8.45 4.83
C ASP A 86 -1.90 -8.08 3.35
N SER A 87 -0.96 -7.24 2.91
CA SER A 87 -0.88 -6.83 1.50
C SER A 87 0.54 -6.79 1.01
N ASN A 88 0.85 -7.60 0.02
CA ASN A 88 2.08 -7.58 -0.74
C ASN A 88 1.77 -7.30 -2.21
N VAL A 89 2.07 -6.08 -2.65
CA VAL A 89 1.96 -5.66 -4.05
C VAL A 89 3.30 -5.10 -4.55
N SER A 90 4.39 -5.66 -4.03
CA SER A 90 5.75 -5.29 -4.39
C SER A 90 6.10 -5.66 -5.84
N ARG A 91 7.14 -5.04 -6.39
CA ARG A 91 7.66 -5.31 -7.75
C ARG A 91 6.64 -5.05 -8.85
N ASN A 92 5.86 -3.97 -8.72
CA ASN A 92 4.91 -3.53 -9.75
C ASN A 92 5.32 -2.15 -10.30
N GLN A 93 4.41 -1.50 -11.02
CA GLN A 93 4.58 -0.17 -11.59
C GLN A 93 3.62 0.85 -10.93
N LEU A 94 3.10 0.52 -9.74
CA LEU A 94 2.16 1.38 -9.02
C LEU A 94 2.78 2.75 -8.77
N HIS A 95 2.02 3.81 -9.01
CA HIS A 95 2.49 5.20 -8.91
C HIS A 95 1.50 6.05 -8.09
N GLY A 96 1.79 7.33 -7.91
CA GLY A 96 0.99 8.22 -7.07
C GLY A 96 1.48 8.29 -5.62
N SER A 97 0.77 9.07 -4.80
CA SER A 97 1.14 9.37 -3.42
C SER A 97 0.68 8.30 -2.44
N VAL A 98 1.51 7.97 -1.45
CA VAL A 98 1.16 7.00 -0.40
C VAL A 98 0.54 7.69 0.81
N GLY A 99 -0.78 7.54 0.99
CA GLY A 99 -1.47 8.02 2.18
C GLY A 99 -1.46 7.00 3.31
N LEU A 100 -0.50 7.10 4.24
CA LEU A 100 -0.37 6.13 5.35
C LEU A 100 -1.44 6.33 6.43
N ARG A 101 -1.93 7.55 6.62
CA ARG A 101 -3.01 7.87 7.58
C ARG A 101 -4.36 7.24 7.23
N THR A 102 -4.55 6.83 5.97
CA THR A 102 -5.83 6.28 5.48
C THR A 102 -5.83 4.74 5.41
N LEU A 103 -4.79 4.10 5.91
CA LEU A 103 -4.65 2.65 5.91
C LEU A 103 -5.75 1.98 6.74
N PRO A 104 -6.16 0.74 6.40
CA PRO A 104 -7.09 -0.05 7.19
C PRO A 104 -6.59 -0.26 8.63
N GLU A 105 -7.51 -0.22 9.61
CA GLU A 105 -7.18 -0.33 11.03
C GLU A 105 -6.63 -1.72 11.43
N HIS A 106 -7.07 -2.77 10.72
CA HIS A 106 -6.66 -4.15 10.95
C HIS A 106 -5.38 -4.54 10.22
N LEU A 107 -4.75 -3.61 9.50
CA LEU A 107 -3.55 -3.90 8.72
C LEU A 107 -2.39 -4.28 9.63
N VAL A 108 -1.78 -5.41 9.34
CA VAL A 108 -0.64 -6.02 10.04
C VAL A 108 0.63 -5.87 9.20
N SER A 109 0.56 -6.16 7.90
CA SER A 109 1.69 -6.07 6.98
C SER A 109 1.32 -5.35 5.68
N LEU A 110 2.18 -4.41 5.28
CA LEU A 110 2.06 -3.73 4.01
C LEU A 110 3.41 -3.68 3.28
N ASN A 111 3.51 -4.36 2.16
CA ASN A 111 4.66 -4.31 1.28
C ASN A 111 4.30 -3.65 -0.06
N LEU A 112 4.82 -2.44 -0.26
CA LEU A 112 4.72 -1.63 -1.47
C LEU A 112 6.08 -1.42 -2.14
N SER A 113 7.11 -2.20 -1.79
CA SER A 113 8.46 -1.97 -2.29
C SER A 113 8.60 -2.24 -3.79
N MET A 114 9.64 -1.66 -4.39
CA MET A 114 9.94 -1.84 -5.81
C MET A 114 8.77 -1.42 -6.71
N ASN A 115 8.29 -0.19 -6.51
CA ASN A 115 7.22 0.44 -7.27
C ASN A 115 7.67 1.85 -7.74
N ARG A 116 6.74 2.70 -8.18
CA ARG A 116 6.99 4.08 -8.63
C ARG A 116 6.30 5.11 -7.75
N LEU A 117 5.99 4.76 -6.50
CA LEU A 117 5.25 5.61 -5.58
C LEU A 117 6.06 6.85 -5.22
N VAL A 118 5.37 7.96 -4.97
CA VAL A 118 5.97 9.24 -4.60
C VAL A 118 5.50 9.67 -3.21
N GLY A 119 6.27 10.58 -2.62
CA GLY A 119 5.90 11.21 -1.35
C GLY A 119 4.85 12.32 -1.52
N PRO A 120 4.48 12.99 -0.41
CA PRO A 120 5.03 12.79 0.92
C PRO A 120 4.49 11.54 1.62
N VAL A 121 5.32 10.93 2.47
CA VAL A 121 4.92 9.94 3.47
C VAL A 121 5.01 10.55 4.86
N ASP A 122 4.11 10.10 5.72
CA ASP A 122 3.93 10.56 7.09
C ASP A 122 3.62 9.35 7.97
N LEU A 123 4.48 9.12 8.98
CA LEU A 123 4.42 7.99 9.89
C LEU A 123 3.83 8.38 11.26
N THR A 124 3.22 9.56 11.39
CA THR A 124 2.67 10.01 12.68
C THR A 124 1.47 9.20 13.15
N GLU A 125 0.71 8.61 12.23
CA GLU A 125 -0.53 7.88 12.51
C GLU A 125 -0.55 6.56 11.73
N LEU A 126 0.14 5.56 12.26
CA LEU A 126 0.11 4.20 11.73
C LEU A 126 -0.99 3.37 12.43
N PRO A 127 -1.62 2.41 11.73
CA PRO A 127 -2.57 1.49 12.35
C PRO A 127 -1.95 0.76 13.55
N ARG A 128 -2.72 0.62 14.63
CA ARG A 128 -2.25 0.01 15.90
C ARG A 128 -1.71 -1.41 15.74
N ASN A 129 -2.19 -2.15 14.74
CA ASN A 129 -1.80 -3.54 14.50
C ASN A 129 -0.61 -3.68 13.53
N LEU A 130 -0.15 -2.57 12.94
CA LEU A 130 0.88 -2.60 11.91
C LEU A 130 2.21 -3.03 12.50
N LYS A 131 2.70 -4.17 12.00
CA LYS A 131 3.99 -4.75 12.36
C LYS A 131 5.05 -4.39 11.34
N THR A 132 4.70 -4.46 10.06
CA THR A 132 5.66 -4.30 8.97
C THR A 132 5.14 -3.36 7.89
N LEU A 133 5.99 -2.41 7.51
CA LEU A 133 5.79 -1.51 6.37
C LEU A 133 7.04 -1.52 5.51
N ASP A 134 6.90 -1.81 4.23
CA ASP A 134 7.99 -1.77 3.29
C ASP A 134 7.65 -0.84 2.11
N LEU A 135 8.37 0.27 2.06
CA LEU A 135 8.32 1.29 1.01
C LEU A 135 9.61 1.34 0.20
N TRP A 136 10.55 0.42 0.43
CA TRP A 136 11.86 0.41 -0.23
C TRP A 136 11.74 0.49 -1.76
N ASP A 137 12.72 1.13 -2.40
CA ASP A 137 12.83 1.26 -3.84
C ASP A 137 11.57 1.77 -4.53
N ASN A 138 11.14 2.96 -4.12
CA ASN A 138 10.12 3.76 -4.76
C ASN A 138 10.75 5.07 -5.30
N ARG A 139 9.94 6.08 -5.62
CA ARG A 139 10.40 7.41 -6.07
C ARG A 139 10.16 8.50 -5.01
N ILE A 140 10.07 8.12 -3.75
CA ILE A 140 9.85 9.03 -2.62
C ILE A 140 11.06 9.95 -2.48
N ARG A 141 10.81 11.25 -2.41
CA ARG A 141 11.84 12.29 -2.22
C ARG A 141 11.36 13.23 -1.12
N GLN A 142 11.95 13.09 0.06
CA GLN A 142 11.63 13.91 1.24
C GLN A 142 12.90 14.13 2.05
N SER A 143 13.18 15.37 2.44
CA SER A 143 14.30 15.65 3.35
C SER A 143 14.03 15.11 4.74
N VAL A 144 12.80 15.25 5.23
CA VAL A 144 12.38 14.83 6.57
C VAL A 144 11.09 14.02 6.47
N VAL A 145 11.02 12.90 7.19
CA VAL A 145 9.80 12.13 7.41
C VAL A 145 9.46 12.19 8.90
N PHE A 146 8.23 12.58 9.19
CA PHE A 146 7.75 12.65 10.57
C PHE A 146 7.24 11.29 11.03
N PHE A 147 7.53 10.91 12.28
CA PHE A 147 6.97 9.72 12.91
C PHE A 147 6.44 10.02 14.31
N GLY A 148 5.36 9.35 14.68
CA GLY A 148 4.69 9.52 15.97
C GLY A 148 5.08 8.43 16.95
N GLN A 149 4.18 8.13 17.88
CA GLN A 149 4.28 6.90 18.65
C GLN A 149 4.07 5.71 17.70
N LEU A 150 5.07 4.84 17.59
CA LEU A 150 4.96 3.66 16.76
C LEU A 150 3.98 2.66 17.39
N PRO A 151 3.28 1.87 16.56
CA PRO A 151 2.46 0.77 17.04
C PRO A 151 3.26 -0.17 17.98
N PRO A 152 2.63 -0.73 19.02
CA PRO A 152 3.33 -1.50 20.04
C PRO A 152 4.01 -2.76 19.49
N ASN A 153 3.47 -3.30 18.39
CA ASN A 153 3.97 -4.50 17.74
C ASN A 153 4.80 -4.21 16.49
N SER A 154 5.23 -2.96 16.26
CA SER A 154 6.08 -2.64 15.11
C SER A 154 7.41 -3.39 15.19
N GLU A 155 7.71 -4.10 14.10
CA GLU A 155 8.91 -4.91 13.94
C GLU A 155 9.87 -4.25 12.94
N TYR A 156 9.39 -3.91 11.73
CA TYR A 156 10.23 -3.36 10.66
C TYR A 156 9.49 -2.29 9.83
N LEU A 157 10.11 -1.12 9.67
CA LEU A 157 9.63 -0.07 8.79
C LEU A 157 10.77 0.29 7.81
N TRP A 158 10.71 -0.26 6.59
CA TRP A 158 11.70 -0.01 5.54
C TRP A 158 11.26 1.12 4.63
N LEU A 159 12.07 2.16 4.57
CA LEU A 159 11.83 3.40 3.81
C LEU A 159 12.84 3.59 2.67
N LYS A 160 14.10 3.21 2.87
CA LYS A 160 15.22 3.41 1.97
C LYS A 160 16.40 2.47 2.31
N ILE A 161 16.32 1.19 1.92
CA ILE A 161 17.48 0.28 1.91
C ILE A 161 18.48 0.66 0.80
N TRP A 162 19.75 0.32 0.99
CA TRP A 162 20.84 0.49 0.02
C TRP A 162 20.46 0.05 -1.39
N GLY A 163 20.81 0.88 -2.38
CA GLY A 163 20.52 0.63 -3.79
C GLY A 163 19.10 0.96 -4.24
N GLY A 164 18.20 1.34 -3.32
CA GLY A 164 16.85 1.78 -3.67
C GLY A 164 16.79 3.22 -4.20
N SER A 165 15.72 3.52 -4.94
CA SER A 165 15.51 4.81 -5.62
C SER A 165 14.97 5.93 -4.72
N ASN A 166 14.53 5.62 -3.50
CA ASN A 166 14.04 6.61 -2.54
C ASN A 166 15.16 7.55 -2.07
N ARG A 167 14.82 8.81 -1.84
CA ARG A 167 15.69 9.85 -1.26
C ARG A 167 15.02 10.42 -0.03
N ILE A 168 15.22 9.73 1.09
CA ILE A 168 14.82 10.17 2.42
C ILE A 168 16.08 10.59 3.17
N GLY A 169 16.02 11.75 3.84
CA GLY A 169 17.12 12.32 4.62
C GLY A 169 17.06 11.89 6.09
N GLU A 170 16.21 12.55 6.86
CA GLU A 170 16.09 12.41 8.31
C GLU A 170 14.71 11.88 8.72
N LEU A 171 14.68 11.17 9.85
CA LEU A 171 13.45 10.86 10.58
C LEU A 171 13.37 11.77 11.81
N LEU A 172 12.24 12.44 11.96
CA LEU A 172 11.97 13.29 13.12
C LEU A 172 10.68 12.85 13.78
N GLY A 173 10.69 12.59 15.08
CA GLY A 173 9.49 12.12 15.75
C GLY A 173 9.37 12.49 17.20
N THR A 174 8.19 12.20 17.74
CA THR A 174 7.81 12.50 19.13
C THR A 174 7.66 11.20 19.95
N SER A 175 8.29 10.12 19.49
CA SER A 175 8.17 8.80 20.11
C SER A 175 8.81 8.80 21.49
N THR A 176 8.19 8.10 22.44
CA THR A 176 8.78 7.87 23.78
C THR A 176 9.76 6.69 23.81
N GLU A 177 10.00 6.05 22.65
CA GLU A 177 10.91 4.91 22.52
C GLU A 177 12.40 5.32 22.57
N ASN A 178 13.26 4.43 23.05
CA ASN A 178 14.70 4.63 22.94
C ASN A 178 15.16 4.52 21.47
N VAL A 179 16.08 5.40 21.07
CA VAL A 179 16.78 5.41 19.77
C VAL A 179 17.33 4.04 19.37
N GLU A 180 17.82 3.23 20.32
CA GLU A 180 18.27 1.86 20.00
C GLU A 180 17.14 0.97 19.48
N ARG A 181 15.93 1.07 20.06
CA ARG A 181 14.75 0.35 19.57
C ARG A 181 14.33 0.88 18.21
N LEU A 182 14.31 2.21 18.04
CA LEU A 182 14.00 2.84 16.77
C LEU A 182 14.97 2.39 15.67
N GLY A 183 16.26 2.25 15.96
CA GLY A 183 17.25 1.73 15.01
C GLY A 183 17.03 0.27 14.62
N ARG A 184 16.33 -0.54 15.44
CA ARG A 184 15.92 -1.90 15.07
C ARG A 184 14.64 -1.94 14.23
N ILE A 185 13.77 -0.93 14.37
CA ILE A 185 12.55 -0.80 13.57
C ILE A 185 12.89 -0.20 12.20
N PHE A 186 13.65 0.90 12.18
CA PHE A 186 14.14 1.58 10.98
C PHE A 186 15.55 1.10 10.63
N LEU A 187 15.72 -0.19 10.36
CA LEU A 187 17.04 -0.82 10.10
C LEU A 187 17.83 -0.17 8.94
N ASP A 188 17.12 0.49 8.04
CA ASP A 188 17.67 1.12 6.86
C ASP A 188 17.97 2.62 7.05
N MET A 189 17.65 3.18 8.21
CA MET A 189 18.01 4.53 8.62
C MET A 189 19.08 4.44 9.72
N PRO A 190 20.32 4.90 9.47
CA PRO A 190 21.34 4.97 10.50
C PRO A 190 20.85 5.77 11.71
N PRO A 191 21.17 5.38 12.97
CA PRO A 191 20.66 6.07 14.16
C PRO A 191 20.92 7.58 14.22
N LYS A 192 22.02 8.05 13.61
CA LYS A 192 22.34 9.49 13.50
C LYS A 192 21.33 10.30 12.68
N HIS A 193 20.49 9.61 11.89
CA HIS A 193 19.43 10.20 11.08
C HIS A 193 18.04 10.07 11.72
N ILE A 194 17.97 9.63 12.98
CA ILE A 194 16.73 9.45 13.72
C ILE A 194 16.77 10.38 14.92
N HIS A 195 15.86 11.34 14.95
CA HIS A 195 15.77 12.38 15.97
C HIS A 195 14.44 12.29 16.71
N ILE A 196 14.50 12.42 18.02
CA ILE A 196 13.33 12.52 18.90
C ILE A 196 13.33 13.93 19.50
N GLU A 197 12.22 14.64 19.36
CA GLU A 197 11.95 15.96 19.95
C GLU A 197 10.86 15.90 21.02
#